data_AF-T1FGN5-F1
#
_entry.id   AF-T1FGN5-F1
#
_cell.length_a   1.000
_cell.length_b   1.000
_cell.length_c   1.000
_cell.angle_alpha   90.00
_cell.angle_beta   90.00
_cell.angle_gamma   90.00
#
_symmetry.space_group_name_H-M   'P 1'
#
loop_
_entity.id
_entity.type
_entity.pdbx_description
1 polymer ?
#
loop_
_entity_poly.entity_id
_entity_poly.type
_entity_poly.pdbx_seq_one_letter_code
_entity_poly.pdbx_strand_id
1 'polypeptide(L)'
;MKSLDATLRHVGLNHDLTIEQRKEIKTLTNEAKLKENSDKEEKNGDENINDSERKTSGRKIKDFDQKDEKLRIGLLNIRSIIKNKKDDVNEIIRDKIDVLILTETWHRSHDEISVLSAKPAEYSYVDYLRPYDANHGGLIIYFESIFKFRRLELQQLNTFEAIAIKIICNRNDYLFLAIYGPGSLPVTPMFFKELSSVLESMTILTSNLVVACDFNVRVDRRDSPHTLTLFEIFDLFHIRNVINEPTHELGGILDLIAIPCDILVSETQVFPSGIYSDHGLVQCYKREVHILVWTLDGTKNNGLVTDCSSPSSNGP
;
A
#
# COMPACT_ATOMS: atom_id res chain seq x y z
N MET A 1 54.81 26.63 -7.93
CA MET A 1 54.36 25.58 -8.87
C MET A 1 52.84 25.60 -8.91
N LYS A 2 52.31 25.83 -10.13
CA LYS A 2 50.99 25.54 -10.69
C LYS A 2 49.69 25.95 -9.96
N SER A 3 49.01 26.88 -10.66
CA SER A 3 47.61 27.29 -10.64
C SER A 3 46.60 26.14 -10.85
N LEU A 4 45.43 26.28 -10.21
CA LEU A 4 44.11 25.73 -10.58
C LEU A 4 43.07 26.71 -9.99
N ASP A 5 42.71 27.76 -10.72
CA ASP A 5 41.71 27.88 -11.80
C ASP A 5 40.26 27.96 -11.30
N ALA A 6 39.59 29.04 -11.71
CA ALA A 6 38.31 29.55 -11.22
C ALA A 6 37.08 28.81 -11.80
N THR A 7 37.24 27.55 -12.21
CA THR A 7 36.30 26.85 -13.08
C THR A 7 35.35 25.89 -12.33
N LEU A 8 35.45 25.80 -11.00
CA LEU A 8 34.62 24.88 -10.19
C LEU A 8 33.30 25.48 -9.68
N ARG A 9 32.81 26.58 -10.27
CA ARG A 9 31.51 27.18 -9.88
C ARG A 9 30.30 26.69 -10.67
N HIS A 10 30.44 25.72 -11.58
CA HIS A 10 29.32 25.21 -12.39
C HIS A 10 29.40 23.70 -12.64
N VAL A 11 29.27 22.88 -11.60
CA VAL A 11 29.01 21.44 -11.81
C VAL A 11 27.64 21.10 -11.24
N GLY A 12 26.63 21.29 -12.08
CA GLY A 12 25.32 20.69 -11.95
C GLY A 12 25.11 19.67 -13.07
N LEU A 13 24.45 18.56 -12.70
CA LEU A 13 23.71 17.58 -13.51
C LEU A 13 24.44 16.83 -14.65
N ASN A 14 24.64 15.53 -14.39
CA ASN A 14 24.58 14.40 -15.32
C ASN A 14 25.34 14.54 -16.64
N HIS A 15 26.59 14.07 -16.62
CA HIS A 15 27.39 13.89 -17.83
C HIS A 15 27.77 12.41 -17.99
N ASP A 16 26.91 11.63 -18.66
CA ASP A 16 27.30 10.36 -19.28
C ASP A 16 26.41 10.01 -20.51
N LEU A 17 25.95 11.04 -21.24
CA LEU A 17 25.33 10.86 -22.55
C LEU A 17 26.03 11.76 -23.57
N THR A 18 26.54 11.14 -24.64
CA THR A 18 27.18 11.82 -25.77
C THR A 18 26.17 12.72 -26.51
N ILE A 19 26.67 13.71 -27.26
CA ILE A 19 25.82 14.64 -28.03
C ILE A 19 24.96 13.89 -29.05
N GLU A 20 25.46 12.78 -29.59
CA GLU A 20 24.74 11.92 -30.53
C GLU A 20 23.60 11.18 -29.84
N GLN A 21 23.84 10.57 -28.67
CA GLN A 21 22.79 9.91 -27.87
C GLN A 21 21.69 10.90 -27.45
N ARG A 22 22.04 12.15 -27.12
CA ARG A 22 21.04 13.20 -26.80
C ARG A 22 20.20 13.59 -28.02
N LYS A 23 20.78 13.60 -29.22
CA LYS A 23 20.03 13.85 -30.46
C LYS A 23 19.10 12.69 -30.79
N GLU A 24 19.57 11.46 -30.65
CA GLU A 24 18.81 10.25 -30.92
C GLU A 24 17.59 10.12 -29.99
N ILE A 25 17.77 10.33 -28.68
CA ILE A 25 16.67 10.34 -27.71
C ILE A 25 15.64 11.43 -28.05
N LYS A 26 16.09 12.61 -28.47
CA LYS A 26 15.19 13.71 -28.84
C LYS A 26 14.37 13.39 -30.10
N THR A 27 14.97 12.71 -31.08
CA THR A 27 14.26 12.25 -32.29
C THR A 27 13.23 11.19 -31.93
N LEU A 28 13.61 10.17 -31.15
CA LEU A 28 12.71 9.11 -30.70
C LEU A 28 11.52 9.64 -29.89
N THR A 29 11.77 10.64 -29.04
CA THR A 29 10.72 11.30 -28.24
C THR A 29 9.73 12.07 -29.12
N ASN A 30 10.21 12.71 -30.19
CA ASN A 30 9.35 13.45 -31.11
C ASN A 30 8.53 12.51 -32.01
N GLU A 31 9.11 11.40 -32.46
CA GLU A 31 8.39 10.36 -33.23
C GLU A 31 7.30 9.69 -32.39
N ALA A 32 7.58 9.42 -31.11
CA ALA A 32 6.57 8.89 -30.18
C ALA A 32 5.40 9.86 -29.99
N LYS A 33 5.67 11.16 -29.86
CA LYS A 33 4.62 12.20 -29.74
C LYS A 33 3.79 12.38 -31.00
N LEU A 34 4.39 12.19 -32.18
CA LEU A 34 3.67 12.26 -33.46
C LEU A 34 2.72 11.06 -33.62
N LYS A 35 3.16 9.85 -33.24
CA LYS A 35 2.30 8.66 -33.24
C LYS A 35 1.14 8.77 -32.23
N GLU A 36 1.41 9.33 -31.05
CA GLU A 36 0.38 9.52 -30.03
C GLU A 36 -0.69 10.55 -30.45
N ASN A 37 -0.35 11.49 -31.34
CA ASN A 37 -1.28 12.47 -31.89
C ASN A 37 -2.05 11.92 -33.10
N SER A 38 -1.45 11.08 -33.95
CA SER A 38 -2.17 10.43 -35.05
C SER A 38 -3.22 9.44 -34.53
N ASP A 39 -2.93 8.72 -33.45
CA ASP A 39 -3.85 7.75 -32.85
C ASP A 39 -5.05 8.42 -32.14
N LYS A 40 -4.96 9.73 -31.86
CA LYS A 40 -6.04 10.56 -31.28
C LYS A 40 -6.93 11.20 -32.34
N GLU A 41 -6.44 11.39 -33.57
CA GLU A 41 -7.22 11.95 -34.68
C GLU A 41 -8.10 10.90 -35.39
N GLU A 42 -7.73 9.62 -35.38
CA GLU A 42 -8.55 8.52 -35.95
C GLU A 42 -9.77 8.12 -35.10
N LYS A 43 -9.91 8.61 -33.85
CA LYS A 43 -11.04 8.26 -32.96
C LYS A 43 -12.18 9.29 -32.90
N ASN A 44 -12.08 10.41 -33.62
CA ASN A 44 -13.07 11.50 -33.57
C ASN A 44 -13.93 11.66 -34.83
N GLY A 45 -14.01 10.64 -35.68
CA GLY A 45 -14.78 10.66 -36.92
C GLY A 45 -15.85 9.58 -36.97
N ASP A 46 -16.87 9.65 -36.11
CA ASP A 46 -18.25 9.24 -36.44
C ASP A 46 -19.16 9.46 -35.23
N GLU A 47 -20.11 10.38 -35.38
CA GLU A 47 -21.53 10.28 -34.97
C GLU A 47 -22.17 11.69 -34.90
N ASN A 48 -22.77 12.09 -36.02
CA ASN A 48 -23.83 13.11 -36.09
C ASN A 48 -25.09 12.39 -36.57
N ILE A 49 -26.15 12.33 -35.76
CA ILE A 49 -27.57 12.33 -36.18
C ILE A 49 -28.44 12.79 -34.99
N ASN A 50 -29.45 13.59 -35.34
CA ASN A 50 -30.21 14.50 -34.50
C ASN A 50 -31.31 13.89 -33.60
N ASP A 51 -31.59 14.68 -32.57
CA ASP A 51 -32.90 15.19 -32.11
C ASP A 51 -33.82 14.46 -31.11
N SER A 52 -34.35 15.34 -30.25
CA SER A 52 -35.63 15.33 -29.54
C SER A 52 -35.76 14.60 -28.18
N GLU A 53 -35.87 15.45 -27.16
CA GLU A 53 -36.78 15.37 -25.99
C GLU A 53 -36.91 14.05 -25.21
N ARG A 54 -36.37 14.05 -23.98
CA ARG A 54 -37.14 13.70 -22.76
C ARG A 54 -36.43 14.17 -21.50
N LYS A 55 -37.06 15.13 -20.83
CA LYS A 55 -36.79 15.51 -19.44
C LYS A 55 -37.10 14.31 -18.53
N THR A 56 -36.09 13.75 -17.86
CA THR A 56 -36.28 13.06 -16.58
C THR A 56 -35.08 13.29 -15.69
N SER A 57 -35.37 13.81 -14.49
CA SER A 57 -34.49 13.97 -13.35
C SER A 57 -33.74 12.67 -13.03
N GLY A 58 -32.42 12.69 -13.20
CA GLY A 58 -31.52 11.65 -12.75
C GLY A 58 -30.25 12.30 -12.22
N ARG A 59 -30.00 12.18 -10.91
CA ARG A 59 -28.71 12.53 -10.31
C ARG A 59 -27.63 11.76 -11.07
N LYS A 60 -26.73 12.47 -11.78
CA LYS A 60 -25.47 11.88 -12.27
C LYS A 60 -24.69 11.37 -11.07
N ILE A 61 -24.73 10.06 -10.86
CA ILE A 61 -23.75 9.36 -10.03
C ILE A 61 -22.43 9.60 -10.76
N LYS A 62 -21.50 10.30 -10.10
CA LYS A 62 -20.15 10.45 -10.63
C LYS A 62 -19.56 9.05 -10.75
N ASP A 63 -19.18 8.66 -11.96
CA ASP A 63 -18.36 7.49 -12.18
C ASP A 63 -17.11 7.66 -11.33
N PHE A 64 -17.01 6.85 -10.27
CA PHE A 64 -15.74 6.66 -9.57
C PHE A 64 -14.86 5.94 -10.57
N ASP A 65 -13.81 6.62 -11.03
CA ASP A 65 -12.79 6.04 -11.87
C ASP A 65 -12.34 4.72 -11.22
N GLN A 66 -12.62 3.61 -11.89
CA GLN A 66 -12.46 2.27 -11.35
C GLN A 66 -10.98 1.95 -11.35
N LYS A 67 -10.28 2.41 -10.29
CA LYS A 67 -8.89 2.06 -10.02
C LYS A 67 -8.79 0.53 -10.06
N ASP A 68 -7.81 0.02 -10.81
CA ASP A 68 -7.46 -1.39 -10.87
C ASP A 68 -7.60 -2.02 -9.47
N GLU A 69 -8.15 -3.24 -9.37
CA GLU A 69 -8.46 -3.95 -8.11
C GLU A 69 -7.24 -4.27 -7.22
N LYS A 70 -6.08 -3.64 -7.48
CA LYS A 70 -4.85 -3.83 -6.74
C LYS A 70 -4.57 -2.62 -5.86
N LEU A 71 -4.27 -2.89 -4.60
CA LEU A 71 -3.78 -1.89 -3.67
C LEU A 71 -2.26 -2.05 -3.52
N ARG A 72 -1.48 -1.04 -3.95
CA ARG A 72 -0.03 -0.99 -3.76
C ARG A 72 0.28 -0.41 -2.38
N ILE A 73 0.93 -1.21 -1.55
CA ILE A 73 1.27 -0.87 -0.17
C ILE A 73 2.79 -0.82 -0.07
N GLY A 74 3.32 0.26 0.51
CA GLY A 74 4.75 0.45 0.78
C GLY A 74 5.04 0.58 2.27
N LEU A 75 6.19 0.10 2.70
CA LEU A 75 6.76 0.28 4.03
C LEU A 75 8.22 0.70 3.92
N LEU A 76 8.61 1.74 4.64
CA LEU A 76 10.01 2.18 4.71
C LEU A 76 10.33 2.75 6.09
N ASN A 77 11.30 2.16 6.78
CA ASN A 77 11.99 2.86 7.86
C ASN A 77 12.84 3.97 7.25
N ILE A 78 12.36 5.22 7.37
CA ILE A 78 12.93 6.37 6.66
C ILE A 78 14.13 6.97 7.39
N ARG A 79 14.37 6.63 8.66
CA ARG A 79 15.41 7.25 9.49
C ARG A 79 15.50 8.77 9.30
N SER A 80 14.48 9.45 9.78
CA SER A 80 14.20 10.89 9.67
C SER A 80 13.68 11.36 8.32
N ILE A 81 12.47 11.94 8.34
CA ILE A 81 11.93 12.72 7.21
C ILE A 81 12.37 14.19 7.23
N ILE A 82 12.89 14.69 8.37
CA ILE A 82 12.99 16.13 8.67
C ILE A 82 13.98 16.88 7.77
N LYS A 83 15.05 16.25 7.32
CA LYS A 83 16.16 16.94 6.63
C LYS A 83 15.97 16.99 5.12
N ASN A 84 16.37 15.94 4.42
CA ASN A 84 16.54 15.92 2.98
C ASN A 84 15.76 14.80 2.28
N LYS A 85 14.94 14.04 3.01
CA LYS A 85 14.24 12.86 2.48
C LYS A 85 12.79 13.15 2.07
N LYS A 86 12.30 14.37 2.26
CA LYS A 86 10.93 14.75 1.89
C LYS A 86 10.68 14.62 0.38
N ASP A 87 11.66 14.98 -0.44
CA ASP A 87 11.53 14.93 -1.89
C ASP A 87 11.58 13.47 -2.36
N ASP A 88 12.45 12.64 -1.77
CA ASP A 88 12.49 11.19 -1.98
C ASP A 88 11.14 10.54 -1.65
N VAL A 89 10.56 10.86 -0.48
CA VAL A 89 9.23 10.37 -0.09
C VAL A 89 8.16 10.84 -1.08
N ASN A 90 8.24 12.08 -1.58
CA ASN A 90 7.31 12.59 -2.58
C ASN A 90 7.39 11.79 -3.88
N GLU A 91 8.60 11.49 -4.36
CA GLU A 91 8.83 10.68 -5.56
C GLU A 91 8.33 9.24 -5.38
N ILE A 92 8.61 8.63 -4.22
CA ILE A 92 8.11 7.28 -3.87
C ILE A 92 6.58 7.24 -3.92
N ILE A 93 5.89 8.24 -3.36
CA ILE A 93 4.42 8.30 -3.40
C ILE A 93 3.92 8.50 -4.85
N ARG A 94 4.59 9.37 -5.62
CA ARG A 94 4.25 9.65 -7.02
C ARG A 94 4.47 8.47 -7.95
N ASP A 95 5.32 7.52 -7.58
CA ASP A 95 5.40 6.21 -8.23
C ASP A 95 4.16 5.34 -7.90
N LYS A 96 2.96 5.92 -7.79
CA LYS A 96 1.68 5.19 -7.65
C LYS A 96 1.62 4.23 -6.46
N ILE A 97 2.15 4.61 -5.29
CA ILE A 97 1.92 3.88 -4.04
C ILE A 97 0.66 4.39 -3.37
N ASP A 98 -0.34 3.53 -3.24
CA ASP A 98 -1.66 3.92 -2.73
C ASP A 98 -1.64 4.20 -1.22
N VAL A 99 -0.86 3.42 -0.48
CA VAL A 99 -0.66 3.56 0.97
C VAL A 99 0.82 3.35 1.28
N LEU A 100 1.49 4.38 1.79
CA LEU A 100 2.89 4.35 2.21
C LEU A 100 2.98 4.51 3.72
N ILE A 101 3.56 3.52 4.40
CA ILE A 101 3.83 3.53 5.82
C ILE A 101 5.32 3.87 6.02
N LEU A 102 5.59 4.88 6.84
CA LEU A 102 6.93 5.25 7.26
C LEU A 102 7.11 5.00 8.75
N THR A 103 8.22 4.35 9.12
CA THR A 103 8.70 4.24 10.50
C THR A 103 9.95 5.11 10.70
N GLU A 104 10.27 5.43 11.96
CA GLU A 104 11.39 6.32 12.30
C GLU A 104 11.37 7.66 11.56
N THR A 105 10.20 8.28 11.55
CA THR A 105 9.99 9.53 10.84
C THR A 105 10.63 10.72 11.56
N TRP A 106 10.79 10.64 12.89
CA TRP A 106 11.46 11.63 13.75
C TRP A 106 10.87 13.06 13.63
N HIS A 107 9.60 13.16 13.22
CA HIS A 107 8.89 14.43 13.15
C HIS A 107 8.43 14.88 14.53
N ARG A 108 8.37 16.20 14.74
CA ARG A 108 8.21 16.79 16.09
C ARG A 108 6.86 17.44 16.32
N SER A 109 6.13 17.73 15.26
CA SER A 109 4.78 18.27 15.31
C SER A 109 3.92 17.64 14.20
N HIS A 110 2.60 17.66 14.41
CA HIS A 110 1.66 17.22 13.40
C HIS A 110 1.71 18.09 12.14
N ASP A 111 2.13 19.35 12.26
CA ASP A 111 2.25 20.32 11.17
C ASP A 111 3.70 20.49 10.67
N GLU A 112 4.53 19.47 10.86
CA GLU A 112 5.93 19.49 10.45
C GLU A 112 6.05 19.75 8.93
N ILE A 113 6.82 20.77 8.55
CA ILE A 113 6.90 21.22 7.15
C ILE A 113 7.41 20.10 6.23
N SER A 114 8.39 19.31 6.69
CA SER A 114 8.93 18.20 5.91
C SER A 114 7.89 17.09 5.67
N VAL A 115 6.99 16.85 6.62
CA VAL A 115 5.89 15.88 6.50
C VAL A 115 4.85 16.39 5.50
N LEU A 116 4.47 17.66 5.61
CA LEU A 116 3.49 18.31 4.74
C LEU A 116 3.99 18.42 3.29
N SER A 117 5.28 18.73 3.11
CA SER A 117 5.88 18.92 1.77
C SER A 117 6.27 17.60 1.09
N ALA A 118 6.49 16.53 1.84
CA ALA A 118 6.68 15.19 1.27
C ALA A 118 5.41 14.64 0.61
N LYS A 119 4.23 15.10 1.04
CA LYS A 119 2.94 14.62 0.58
C LYS A 119 2.49 15.32 -0.73
N PRO A 120 2.17 14.59 -1.82
CA PRO A 120 1.49 15.16 -2.97
C PRO A 120 0.13 15.79 -2.61
N ALA A 121 -0.44 16.60 -3.51
CA ALA A 121 -1.70 17.30 -3.28
C ALA A 121 -2.88 16.33 -3.12
N GLU A 122 -2.80 15.19 -3.81
CA GLU A 122 -3.81 14.15 -3.90
C GLU A 122 -3.74 13.14 -2.75
N TYR A 123 -2.86 13.35 -1.78
CA TYR A 123 -2.62 12.46 -0.65
C TYR A 123 -3.00 13.12 0.68
N SER A 124 -3.37 12.28 1.65
CA SER A 124 -3.59 12.61 3.04
C SER A 124 -2.63 11.80 3.91
N TYR A 125 -2.54 12.12 5.20
CA TYR A 125 -1.76 11.32 6.14
C TYR A 125 -2.38 11.26 7.53
N VAL A 126 -1.99 10.24 8.28
CA VAL A 126 -2.18 10.13 9.73
C VAL A 126 -0.84 9.79 10.34
N ASP A 127 -0.52 10.42 11.48
CA ASP A 127 0.76 10.29 12.13
C ASP A 127 0.65 9.92 13.62
N TYR A 128 1.80 9.55 14.17
CA TYR A 128 2.05 9.33 15.58
C TYR A 128 3.38 10.00 15.92
N LEU A 129 3.31 10.99 16.79
CA LEU A 129 4.46 11.66 17.36
C LEU A 129 4.92 10.86 18.58
N ARG A 130 6.20 10.46 18.62
CA ARG A 130 6.77 9.83 19.81
C ARG A 130 6.69 10.83 20.99
N PRO A 131 6.04 10.44 22.10
CA PRO A 131 6.07 11.24 23.32
C PRO A 131 7.50 11.26 23.93
N TYR A 132 7.91 12.41 24.45
CA TYR A 132 9.11 12.60 25.29
C TYR A 132 10.49 12.39 24.63
N ASP A 133 10.57 11.95 23.37
CA ASP A 133 11.80 11.96 22.57
C ASP A 133 11.47 12.28 21.10
N ALA A 134 11.44 13.59 20.80
CA ALA A 134 11.07 14.10 19.48
C ALA A 134 12.16 13.87 18.40
N ASN A 135 13.25 13.16 18.70
CA ASN A 135 14.33 12.91 17.73
C ASN A 135 14.37 11.49 17.21
N HIS A 136 13.54 10.58 17.74
CA HIS A 136 13.52 9.18 17.34
C HIS A 136 12.08 8.66 17.26
N GLY A 137 11.90 7.50 16.62
CA GLY A 137 10.59 6.88 16.44
C GLY A 137 9.65 7.69 15.55
N GLY A 138 8.36 7.60 15.82
CA GLY A 138 7.31 8.25 15.06
C GLY A 138 6.92 7.44 13.83
N LEU A 139 5.62 7.45 13.54
CA LEU A 139 5.00 6.75 12.42
C LEU A 139 4.22 7.72 11.57
N ILE A 140 4.19 7.50 10.25
CA ILE A 140 3.30 8.21 9.32
C ILE A 140 2.71 7.19 8.36
N ILE A 141 1.41 7.30 8.09
CA ILE A 141 0.73 6.59 7.01
C ILE A 141 0.23 7.63 6.01
N TYR A 142 0.85 7.69 4.82
CA TYR A 142 0.36 8.44 3.67
C TYR A 142 -0.60 7.58 2.85
N PHE A 143 -1.67 8.16 2.32
CA PHE A 143 -2.64 7.47 1.47
C PHE A 143 -3.38 8.43 0.56
N GLU A 144 -3.93 7.96 -0.55
CA GLU A 144 -4.68 8.82 -1.47
C GLU A 144 -5.91 9.46 -0.79
N SER A 145 -6.08 10.77 -0.97
CA SER A 145 -7.18 11.55 -0.38
C SER A 145 -8.56 11.16 -0.90
N ILE A 146 -8.65 10.42 -2.01
CA ILE A 146 -9.92 9.88 -2.51
C ILE A 146 -10.48 8.81 -1.57
N PHE A 147 -9.63 8.19 -0.75
CA PHE A 147 -10.04 7.18 0.21
C PHE A 147 -10.74 7.83 1.41
N LYS A 148 -11.90 7.26 1.77
CA LYS A 148 -12.50 7.57 3.07
C LYS A 148 -11.70 6.85 4.14
N PHE A 149 -11.34 7.54 5.22
CA PHE A 149 -10.57 6.93 6.29
C PHE A 149 -11.16 7.26 7.68
N ARG A 150 -10.83 6.41 8.65
CA ARG A 150 -11.09 6.61 10.07
C ARG A 150 -9.90 6.13 10.87
N ARG A 151 -9.32 6.98 11.72
CA ARG A 151 -8.33 6.56 12.74
C ARG A 151 -9.04 5.73 13.81
N LEU A 152 -8.42 4.61 14.20
CA LEU A 152 -8.91 3.78 15.29
C LEU A 152 -8.09 4.08 16.55
N GLU A 153 -8.79 4.19 17.67
CA GLU A 153 -8.15 4.29 18.98
C GLU A 153 -7.54 2.94 19.35
N LEU A 154 -6.29 2.97 19.81
CA LEU A 154 -5.58 1.81 20.33
C LEU A 154 -5.54 1.89 21.85
N GLN A 155 -5.43 0.72 22.49
CA GLN A 155 -5.12 0.67 23.92
C GLN A 155 -3.75 1.30 24.17
N GLN A 156 -3.46 1.68 25.41
CA GLN A 156 -2.14 2.18 25.76
C GLN A 156 -1.09 1.08 25.57
N LEU A 157 -0.09 1.36 24.74
CA LEU A 157 1.02 0.47 24.41
C LEU A 157 2.31 1.04 25.01
N ASN A 158 3.16 0.16 25.55
CA ASN A 158 4.40 0.57 26.21
C ASN A 158 5.64 -0.04 25.55
N THR A 159 5.46 -1.07 24.73
CA THR A 159 6.56 -1.82 24.13
C THR A 159 6.83 -1.45 22.67
N PHE A 160 5.87 -0.83 22.00
CA PHE A 160 5.99 -0.35 20.62
C PHE A 160 5.05 0.82 20.36
N GLU A 161 5.33 1.53 19.28
CA GLU A 161 4.48 2.59 18.74
C GLU A 161 3.54 2.00 17.69
N ALA A 162 2.31 2.50 17.61
CA ALA A 162 1.37 2.02 16.61
C ALA A 162 0.37 3.09 16.14
N ILE A 163 -0.04 2.97 14.88
CA ILE A 163 -1.19 3.67 14.30
C ILE A 163 -2.10 2.63 13.67
N ALA A 164 -3.40 2.74 13.94
CA ALA A 164 -4.41 1.99 13.21
C ALA A 164 -5.34 2.94 12.45
N ILE A 165 -5.48 2.72 11.13
CA ILE A 165 -6.47 3.43 10.31
C ILE A 165 -7.30 2.42 9.52
N LYS A 166 -8.59 2.71 9.39
CA LYS A 166 -9.51 1.99 8.50
C LYS A 166 -9.72 2.84 7.26
N ILE A 167 -9.37 2.32 6.09
CA ILE A 167 -9.56 2.94 4.77
C ILE A 167 -10.67 2.21 4.03
N ILE A 168 -11.53 2.95 3.33
CA ILE A 168 -12.55 2.40 2.43
C ILE A 168 -12.13 2.71 1.00
N CYS A 169 -11.88 1.66 0.22
CA CYS A 169 -11.49 1.71 -1.19
C CYS A 169 -12.29 0.66 -1.97
N ASN A 170 -12.86 1.03 -3.12
CA ASN A 170 -13.59 0.12 -4.00
C ASN A 170 -14.70 -0.71 -3.31
N ARG A 171 -15.42 -0.09 -2.37
CA ARG A 171 -16.47 -0.71 -1.51
C ARG A 171 -15.98 -1.71 -0.48
N ASN A 172 -14.68 -1.94 -0.41
CA ASN A 172 -14.03 -2.75 0.62
C ASN A 172 -13.40 -1.86 1.69
N ASP A 173 -13.38 -2.37 2.90
CA ASP A 173 -12.65 -1.77 4.00
C ASP A 173 -11.31 -2.49 4.20
N TYR A 174 -10.29 -1.72 4.56
CA TYR A 174 -8.94 -2.17 4.81
C TYR A 174 -8.50 -1.57 6.14
N LEU A 175 -7.98 -2.38 7.06
CA LEU A 175 -7.43 -1.87 8.31
C LEU A 175 -5.91 -1.95 8.23
N PHE A 176 -5.27 -0.79 8.21
CA PHE A 176 -3.83 -0.67 8.26
C PHE A 176 -3.39 -0.48 9.70
N LEU A 177 -2.53 -1.38 10.17
CA LEU A 177 -1.86 -1.32 11.46
C LEU A 177 -0.36 -1.11 11.21
N ALA A 178 0.10 0.12 11.38
CA ALA A 178 1.52 0.46 11.33
C ALA A 178 2.14 0.27 12.72
N ILE A 179 3.25 -0.46 12.84
CA ILE A 179 3.94 -0.68 14.12
C ILE A 179 5.44 -0.39 14.00
N TYR A 180 6.01 0.30 14.99
CA TYR A 180 7.44 0.42 15.17
C TYR A 180 7.85 -0.02 16.59
N GLY A 181 8.64 -1.10 16.67
CA GLY A 181 9.28 -1.56 17.89
C GLY A 181 10.65 -0.88 18.05
N PRO A 182 10.92 -0.13 19.13
CA PRO A 182 12.21 0.55 19.31
C PRO A 182 13.38 -0.44 19.38
N GLY A 183 14.31 -0.39 18.42
CA GLY A 183 15.48 -1.26 18.37
C GLY A 183 16.53 -1.02 19.45
N SER A 184 16.41 0.07 20.22
CA SER A 184 17.27 0.36 21.37
C SER A 184 16.94 -0.46 22.60
N LEU A 185 15.79 -1.14 22.62
CA LEU A 185 15.34 -1.99 23.73
C LEU A 185 15.19 -3.44 23.27
N PRO A 186 15.51 -4.41 24.14
CA PRO A 186 15.29 -5.81 23.81
C PRO A 186 13.80 -6.12 23.71
N VAL A 187 13.44 -6.99 22.77
CA VAL A 187 12.07 -7.52 22.66
C VAL A 187 11.77 -8.37 23.89
N THR A 188 10.67 -8.06 24.57
CA THR A 188 10.27 -8.73 25.82
C THR A 188 9.01 -9.58 25.63
N PRO A 189 8.69 -10.51 26.56
CA PRO A 189 7.39 -11.19 26.53
C PRO A 189 6.18 -10.25 26.54
N MET A 190 6.32 -9.05 27.13
CA MET A 190 5.26 -8.04 27.13
C MET A 190 4.97 -7.52 25.72
N PHE A 191 6.00 -7.42 24.86
CA PHE A 191 5.84 -7.01 23.46
C PHE A 191 4.87 -7.93 22.73
N PHE A 192 5.07 -9.24 22.86
CA PHE A 192 4.21 -10.24 22.23
C PHE A 192 2.79 -10.24 22.81
N LYS A 193 2.65 -9.99 24.11
CA LYS A 193 1.33 -9.86 24.75
C LYS A 193 0.57 -8.63 24.24
N GLU A 194 1.23 -7.48 24.15
CA GLU A 194 0.65 -6.25 23.58
C GLU A 194 0.30 -6.45 22.10
N LEU A 195 1.17 -7.09 21.32
CA LEU A 195 0.92 -7.42 19.91
C LEU A 195 -0.33 -8.30 19.75
N SER A 196 -0.44 -9.39 20.51
CA SER A 196 -1.61 -10.26 20.45
C SER A 196 -2.90 -9.55 20.82
N SER A 197 -2.89 -8.69 21.86
CA SER A 197 -4.06 -7.89 22.26
C SER A 197 -4.53 -6.93 21.15
N VAL A 198 -3.57 -6.29 20.46
CA VAL A 198 -3.88 -5.40 19.34
C VAL A 198 -4.44 -6.21 18.16
N LEU A 199 -3.81 -7.32 17.79
CA LEU A 199 -4.28 -8.16 16.69
C LEU A 199 -5.66 -8.76 16.95
N GLU A 200 -5.94 -9.19 18.18
CA GLU A 200 -7.27 -9.65 18.60
C GLU A 200 -8.32 -8.55 18.40
N SER A 201 -8.00 -7.32 18.81
CA SER A 201 -8.91 -6.18 18.64
C SER A 201 -9.12 -5.82 17.15
N MET A 202 -8.06 -5.87 16.34
CA MET A 202 -8.13 -5.45 14.93
C MET A 202 -8.80 -6.50 14.03
N THR A 203 -8.56 -7.79 14.28
CA THR A 203 -9.15 -8.89 13.48
C THR A 203 -10.66 -9.02 13.67
N ILE A 204 -11.21 -8.56 14.80
CA ILE A 204 -12.66 -8.43 15.01
C ILE A 204 -13.29 -7.36 14.08
N LEU A 205 -12.53 -6.33 13.70
CA LEU A 205 -13.05 -5.16 12.99
C LEU A 205 -13.03 -5.28 11.46
N THR A 206 -12.26 -6.23 10.92
CA THR A 206 -12.15 -6.48 9.48
C THR A 206 -11.49 -7.84 9.19
N SER A 207 -11.80 -8.42 8.03
CA SER A 207 -11.04 -9.51 7.43
C SER A 207 -9.87 -9.03 6.56
N ASN A 208 -9.77 -7.73 6.28
CA ASN A 208 -8.76 -7.12 5.41
C ASN A 208 -7.69 -6.36 6.22
N LEU A 209 -7.13 -7.03 7.23
CA LEU A 209 -6.05 -6.47 8.06
C LEU A 209 -4.75 -6.41 7.26
N VAL A 210 -4.03 -5.31 7.35
CA VAL A 210 -2.66 -5.17 6.83
C VAL A 210 -1.81 -4.67 7.98
N VAL A 211 -0.83 -5.48 8.40
CA VAL A 211 0.16 -5.08 9.41
C VAL A 211 1.44 -4.72 8.68
N ALA A 212 1.86 -3.46 8.75
CA ALA A 212 3.12 -3.00 8.19
C ALA A 212 4.02 -2.59 9.35
N CYS A 213 5.16 -3.24 9.53
CA CYS A 213 5.93 -3.07 10.76
C CYS A 213 7.43 -3.21 10.60
N ASP A 214 8.13 -2.48 11.46
CA ASP A 214 9.52 -2.76 11.82
C ASP A 214 9.53 -3.08 13.31
N PHE A 215 9.59 -4.37 13.65
CA PHE A 215 9.62 -4.82 15.03
C PHE A 215 11.02 -4.85 15.64
N ASN A 216 12.07 -4.59 14.84
CA ASN A 216 13.45 -4.91 15.19
C ASN A 216 13.66 -6.40 15.59
N VAL A 217 12.86 -7.31 15.02
CA VAL A 217 13.01 -8.77 15.14
C VAL A 217 13.53 -9.34 13.82
N ARG A 218 14.65 -10.06 13.87
CA ARG A 218 15.27 -10.72 12.72
C ARG A 218 14.55 -12.01 12.35
N VAL A 219 13.52 -11.93 11.50
CA VAL A 219 12.68 -13.10 11.17
C VAL A 219 13.34 -14.11 10.23
N ASP A 220 14.48 -13.74 9.63
CA ASP A 220 15.36 -14.66 8.89
C ASP A 220 16.03 -15.69 9.81
N ARG A 221 16.14 -15.42 11.12
CA ARG A 221 16.65 -16.35 12.13
C ARG A 221 15.52 -17.25 12.63
N ARG A 222 15.22 -18.31 11.89
CA ARG A 222 14.07 -19.22 12.13
C ARG A 222 14.15 -20.02 13.43
N ASP A 223 15.32 -20.10 14.04
CA ASP A 223 15.60 -20.76 15.32
C ASP A 223 15.52 -19.80 16.53
N SER A 224 15.39 -18.49 16.29
CA SER A 224 15.25 -17.49 17.35
C SER A 224 13.90 -17.63 18.06
N PRO A 225 13.86 -17.68 19.41
CA PRO A 225 12.60 -17.71 20.16
C PRO A 225 11.66 -16.55 19.82
N HIS A 226 12.21 -15.34 19.59
CA HIS A 226 11.40 -14.18 19.20
C HIS A 226 10.73 -14.37 17.83
N THR A 227 11.45 -14.96 16.88
CA THR A 227 10.93 -15.25 15.54
C THR A 227 9.85 -16.33 15.59
N LEU A 228 10.09 -17.39 16.37
CA LEU A 228 9.11 -18.47 16.56
C LEU A 228 7.82 -17.94 17.20
N THR A 229 7.92 -17.22 18.32
CA THR A 229 6.75 -16.62 18.98
C THR A 229 6.02 -15.62 18.09
N LEU A 230 6.75 -14.82 17.30
CA LEU A 230 6.11 -13.90 16.35
C LEU A 230 5.30 -14.64 15.28
N PHE A 231 5.85 -15.72 14.71
CA PHE A 231 5.13 -16.50 13.71
C PHE A 231 3.98 -17.32 14.31
N GLU A 232 4.11 -17.83 15.54
CA GLU A 232 2.98 -18.44 16.26
C GLU A 232 1.81 -17.47 16.44
N ILE A 233 2.10 -16.20 16.73
CA ILE A 233 1.10 -15.13 16.80
C ILE A 233 0.48 -14.87 15.43
N PHE A 234 1.30 -14.76 14.39
CA PHE A 234 0.79 -14.56 13.02
C PHE A 234 -0.12 -15.70 12.58
N ASP A 235 0.27 -16.95 12.86
CA ASP A 235 -0.53 -18.15 12.58
C ASP A 235 -1.84 -18.14 13.36
N LEU A 236 -1.82 -17.76 14.64
CA LEU A 236 -3.03 -17.63 15.48
C LEU A 236 -4.05 -16.67 14.86
N PHE A 237 -3.58 -15.53 14.33
CA PHE A 237 -4.42 -14.52 13.69
C PHE A 237 -4.61 -14.73 12.19
N HIS A 238 -4.17 -15.86 11.64
CA HIS A 238 -4.28 -16.23 10.23
C HIS A 238 -3.73 -15.15 9.27
N ILE A 239 -2.67 -14.46 9.69
CA ILE A 239 -1.91 -13.52 8.86
C ILE A 239 -0.53 -14.10 8.57
N ARG A 240 0.07 -13.71 7.45
CA ARG A 240 1.41 -14.13 7.06
C ARG A 240 2.22 -12.95 6.58
N ASN A 241 3.50 -12.90 6.95
CA ASN A 241 4.44 -11.98 6.35
C ASN A 241 4.66 -12.35 4.87
N VAL A 242 4.62 -11.37 3.98
CA VAL A 242 4.83 -11.57 2.54
C VAL A 242 6.26 -11.23 2.10
N ILE A 243 7.09 -10.70 2.99
CA ILE A 243 8.46 -10.25 2.69
C ILE A 243 9.47 -11.34 3.02
N ASN A 244 10.29 -11.73 2.04
CA ASN A 244 11.20 -12.87 2.15
C ASN A 244 12.66 -12.53 1.78
N GLU A 245 12.96 -11.26 1.52
CA GLU A 245 14.29 -10.76 1.16
C GLU A 245 14.84 -9.80 2.22
N PRO A 246 16.18 -9.69 2.37
CA PRO A 246 16.78 -8.77 3.33
C PRO A 246 16.34 -7.32 3.14
N THR A 247 15.95 -6.65 4.21
CA THR A 247 15.42 -5.28 4.20
C THR A 247 16.40 -4.24 4.77
N HIS A 248 17.54 -4.68 5.31
CA HIS A 248 18.53 -3.81 5.95
C HIS A 248 19.92 -3.96 5.32
N GLU A 249 20.75 -2.91 5.32
CA GLU A 249 22.09 -2.90 4.71
C GLU A 249 23.05 -3.93 5.34
N LEU A 250 22.86 -4.20 6.64
CA LEU A 250 23.58 -5.25 7.38
C LEU A 250 22.99 -6.66 7.18
N GLY A 251 22.07 -6.80 6.23
CA GLY A 251 21.28 -8.00 5.98
C GLY A 251 20.20 -8.24 7.03
N GLY A 252 19.37 -9.25 6.77
CA GLY A 252 18.25 -9.61 7.62
C GLY A 252 16.92 -9.07 7.18
N ILE A 253 15.86 -9.69 7.69
CA ILE A 253 14.48 -9.31 7.40
C ILE A 253 13.91 -8.70 8.69
N LEU A 254 13.78 -7.38 8.70
CA LEU A 254 13.28 -6.61 9.85
C LEU A 254 11.91 -5.98 9.55
N ASP A 255 11.77 -5.48 8.32
CA ASP A 255 10.57 -4.81 7.84
C ASP A 255 9.61 -5.84 7.24
N LEU A 256 8.40 -5.93 7.80
CA LEU A 256 7.42 -6.95 7.45
C LEU A 256 6.13 -6.29 6.96
N ILE A 257 5.51 -6.93 5.98
CA ILE A 257 4.11 -6.68 5.62
C ILE A 257 3.37 -7.99 5.84
N ALA A 258 2.54 -8.05 6.88
CA ALA A 258 1.70 -9.20 7.18
C ALA A 258 0.25 -8.98 6.76
N ILE A 259 -0.30 -9.93 6.02
CA ILE A 259 -1.62 -9.88 5.39
C ILE A 259 -2.33 -11.23 5.65
N PRO A 260 -3.67 -11.25 5.76
CA PRO A 260 -4.47 -12.47 5.84
C PRO A 260 -4.07 -13.54 4.82
N CYS A 261 -4.03 -14.79 5.26
CA CYS A 261 -3.59 -15.92 4.43
C CYS A 261 -4.48 -16.18 3.21
N ASP A 262 -5.76 -15.82 3.28
CA ASP A 262 -6.78 -15.97 2.22
C ASP A 262 -6.70 -14.86 1.15
N ILE A 263 -5.90 -13.83 1.39
CA ILE A 263 -5.69 -12.74 0.44
C ILE A 263 -4.49 -13.04 -0.48
N LEU A 264 -4.72 -12.82 -1.78
CA LEU A 264 -3.67 -12.96 -2.78
C LEU A 264 -2.79 -11.71 -2.83
N VAL A 265 -1.47 -11.94 -2.85
CA VAL A 265 -0.49 -10.90 -3.16
C VAL A 265 0.08 -11.22 -4.52
N SER A 266 -0.09 -10.30 -5.48
CA SER A 266 0.37 -10.55 -6.85
C SER A 266 1.88 -10.38 -7.01
N GLU A 267 2.47 -9.51 -6.21
CA GLU A 267 3.87 -9.15 -6.32
C GLU A 267 4.35 -8.54 -5.00
N THR A 268 5.61 -8.83 -4.65
CA THR A 268 6.36 -8.23 -3.54
C THR A 268 7.70 -7.77 -4.06
N GLN A 269 8.15 -6.60 -3.61
CA GLN A 269 9.42 -6.02 -4.03
C GLN A 269 10.16 -5.47 -2.83
N VAL A 270 11.45 -5.76 -2.73
CA VAL A 270 12.36 -5.12 -1.78
C VAL A 270 13.38 -4.32 -2.56
N PHE A 271 13.36 -3.00 -2.41
CA PHE A 271 14.33 -2.11 -3.02
C PHE A 271 15.63 -2.14 -2.23
N PRO A 272 16.79 -1.90 -2.88
CA PRO A 272 18.07 -1.90 -2.21
C PRO A 272 18.10 -0.95 -1.01
N SER A 273 18.54 -1.46 0.15
CA SER A 273 18.94 -0.63 1.29
C SER A 273 20.12 0.28 0.90
N GLY A 274 20.26 1.40 1.59
CA GLY A 274 21.29 2.43 1.36
C GLY A 274 20.89 3.52 0.36
N ILE A 275 19.77 3.36 -0.37
CA ILE A 275 19.27 4.38 -1.30
C ILE A 275 18.56 5.51 -0.55
N TYR A 276 17.49 5.18 0.19
CA TYR A 276 16.71 6.15 0.96
C TYR A 276 17.04 6.14 2.45
N SER A 277 17.48 5.00 2.96
CA SER A 277 17.76 4.72 4.36
C SER A 277 18.68 3.50 4.43
N ASP A 278 19.22 3.16 5.59
CA ASP A 278 19.88 1.86 5.80
C ASP A 278 18.87 0.69 5.77
N HIS A 279 17.57 1.00 5.73
CA HIS A 279 16.50 0.11 5.33
C HIS A 279 16.09 0.30 3.86
N GLY A 280 15.69 -0.78 3.22
CA GLY A 280 15.12 -0.80 1.87
C GLY A 280 13.62 -0.50 1.89
N LEU A 281 13.11 0.15 0.85
CA LEU A 281 11.67 0.29 0.65
C LEU A 281 11.09 -1.08 0.33
N VAL A 282 10.07 -1.50 1.05
CA VAL A 282 9.41 -2.78 0.85
C VAL A 282 8.00 -2.52 0.33
N GLN A 283 7.59 -3.28 -0.70
CA GLN A 283 6.29 -3.11 -1.33
C GLN A 283 5.58 -4.43 -1.55
N CYS A 284 4.26 -4.38 -1.53
CA CYS A 284 3.43 -5.47 -2.02
C CYS A 284 2.20 -4.94 -2.77
N TYR A 285 1.70 -5.76 -3.69
CA TYR A 285 0.46 -5.52 -4.41
C TYR A 285 -0.60 -6.49 -3.93
N LYS A 286 -1.52 -6.00 -3.10
CA LYS A 286 -2.66 -6.78 -2.64
C LYS A 286 -3.68 -6.86 -3.77
N ARG A 287 -4.05 -8.07 -4.17
CA ARG A 287 -5.16 -8.34 -5.09
C ARG A 287 -6.34 -8.88 -4.32
N GLU A 288 -7.52 -8.41 -4.68
CA GLU A 288 -8.75 -9.08 -4.28
C GLU A 288 -9.02 -10.26 -5.21
N VAL A 289 -9.51 -11.37 -4.64
CA VAL A 289 -10.04 -12.49 -5.43
C VAL A 289 -11.51 -12.56 -5.12
N HIS A 290 -12.35 -12.18 -6.09
CA HIS A 290 -13.76 -12.53 -6.03
C HIS A 290 -13.89 -14.03 -6.29
N ILE A 291 -13.98 -14.84 -5.23
CA ILE A 291 -14.40 -16.23 -5.37
C ILE A 291 -15.88 -16.20 -5.74
N LEU A 292 -16.19 -16.26 -7.04
CA LEU A 292 -17.51 -16.68 -7.49
C LEU A 292 -17.68 -18.13 -7.07
N VAL A 293 -18.34 -18.34 -5.93
CA VAL A 293 -18.88 -19.65 -5.58
C VAL A 293 -20.01 -19.93 -6.57
N TRP A 294 -19.69 -20.68 -7.63
CA TRP A 294 -20.73 -21.29 -8.46
C TRP A 294 -21.36 -22.40 -7.64
N THR A 295 -22.51 -22.12 -7.01
CA THR A 295 -23.40 -23.20 -6.60
C THR A 295 -23.90 -23.89 -7.86
N LEU A 296 -23.38 -25.08 -8.12
CA LEU A 296 -23.89 -25.99 -9.15
C LEU A 296 -25.23 -26.58 -8.70
N ASP A 297 -26.28 -25.76 -8.67
CA ASP A 297 -27.66 -26.28 -8.66
C ASP A 297 -28.16 -26.38 -10.10
N GLY A 298 -27.61 -27.37 -10.80
CA GLY A 298 -28.09 -27.81 -12.09
C GLY A 298 -29.36 -28.64 -11.94
N THR A 299 -30.53 -28.01 -12.02
CA THR A 299 -31.73 -28.66 -12.54
C THR A 299 -32.52 -27.69 -13.40
N LYS A 300 -32.34 -27.80 -14.72
CA LYS A 300 -33.31 -27.32 -15.72
C LYS A 300 -34.56 -28.19 -15.61
N ASN A 301 -35.67 -27.64 -15.12
CA ASN A 301 -36.99 -28.20 -15.41
C ASN A 301 -37.60 -27.40 -16.57
N ASN A 302 -37.42 -27.93 -17.78
CA ASN A 302 -38.33 -27.70 -18.89
C ASN A 302 -39.48 -28.68 -18.75
N GLY A 303 -40.71 -28.20 -18.62
CA GLY A 303 -41.90 -29.04 -18.63
C GLY A 303 -43.17 -28.21 -18.74
N LEU A 304 -43.67 -28.07 -19.97
CA LEU A 304 -44.96 -27.46 -20.29
C LEU A 304 -46.14 -28.24 -19.68
N VAL A 305 -47.17 -27.44 -19.37
CA VAL A 305 -48.60 -27.70 -19.13
C VAL A 305 -49.19 -28.93 -19.87
N THR A 306 -50.03 -29.73 -19.19
CA THR A 306 -51.46 -29.97 -19.54
C THR A 306 -52.16 -30.99 -18.61
N ASP A 307 -53.47 -30.90 -18.69
CA ASP A 307 -54.57 -31.23 -17.78
C ASP A 307 -54.96 -32.73 -17.60
N CYS A 308 -55.78 -32.93 -16.57
CA CYS A 308 -56.87 -33.91 -16.41
C CYS A 308 -56.62 -35.42 -16.32
N SER A 309 -57.29 -36.00 -15.30
CA SER A 309 -58.05 -37.27 -15.26
C SER A 309 -57.53 -38.32 -14.25
N SER A 310 -58.22 -38.41 -13.12
CA SER A 310 -58.33 -39.63 -12.32
C SER A 310 -59.06 -40.72 -13.11
N PRO A 311 -58.78 -42.02 -12.84
CA PRO A 311 -59.78 -42.78 -12.09
C PRO A 311 -59.21 -43.78 -11.07
N SER A 312 -60.13 -44.08 -10.15
CA SER A 312 -60.26 -45.05 -9.07
C SER A 312 -59.66 -46.47 -9.16
N SER A 313 -59.57 -47.07 -7.95
CA SER A 313 -59.77 -48.49 -7.58
C SER A 313 -58.55 -49.43 -7.75
N ASN A 314 -58.17 -50.39 -6.91
CA ASN A 314 -58.67 -51.12 -5.72
C ASN A 314 -57.42 -51.56 -4.90
N GLY A 315 -57.36 -51.60 -3.56
CA GLY A 315 -57.85 -52.69 -2.67
C GLY A 315 -57.09 -54.02 -2.88
N PRO A 316 -56.66 -54.78 -1.84
CA PRO A 316 -56.99 -54.71 -0.40
C PRO A 316 -55.89 -54.15 0.50
#